data_AF-A0A9E8N0U5-F1
#
_entry.id   AF-A0A9E8N0U5-F1
#
_cell.length_a   1.000
_cell.length_b   1.000
_cell.length_c   1.000
_cell.angle_alpha   90.00
_cell.angle_beta   90.00
_cell.angle_gamma   90.00
#
_symmetry.space_group_name_H-M   'P 1'
#
loop_
_entity.id
_entity.type
_entity.pdbx_description
1 polymer ?
#
loop_
_entity_poly.entity_id
_entity_poly.type
_entity_poly.pdbx_seq_one_letter_code
_entity_poly.pdbx_strand_id
1 'polypeptide(L)'
;MYEQILWDINFIREIKIINPEAEIIIYLYSPVPTEGSELYQQIVDAGFSFPLTLEEWIEPSWEKFDLRRNPLTPWLKPYMVDTIQNFETVLNGCYPTVSDFRIKGYKKWILKMVSGYRFKHGWYKFPYEIKVLHKIWKYRQPRN
;
A
#
# COMPACT_ATOMS: atom_id res chain seq x y z
N MET A 1 -13.89 6.26 -7.12
CA MET A 1 -12.84 5.42 -6.54
C MET A 1 -11.44 6.03 -6.64
N TYR A 2 -10.94 6.44 -7.82
CA TYR A 2 -9.62 7.09 -7.90
C TYR A 2 -9.54 8.40 -7.10
N GLU A 3 -10.59 9.23 -7.17
CA GLU A 3 -10.69 10.45 -6.37
C GLU A 3 -10.61 10.17 -4.86
N GLN A 4 -11.17 9.05 -4.40
CA GLN A 4 -11.06 8.64 -3.00
C GLN A 4 -9.60 8.37 -2.62
N ILE A 5 -8.85 7.66 -3.48
CA ILE A 5 -7.41 7.41 -3.26
C ILE A 5 -6.64 8.71 -3.18
N LEU A 6 -6.93 9.69 -4.04
CA LEU A 6 -6.27 11.00 -4.01
C LEU A 6 -6.62 11.77 -2.74
N TRP A 7 -7.88 11.70 -2.30
CA TRP A 7 -8.33 12.29 -1.05
C TRP A 7 -7.62 11.64 0.15
N ASP A 8 -7.57 10.31 0.23
CA ASP A 8 -6.89 9.56 1.30
C ASP A 8 -5.39 9.93 1.36
N ILE A 9 -4.73 10.04 0.20
CA ILE A 9 -3.34 10.49 0.11
C ILE A 9 -3.16 11.88 0.72
N ASN A 10 -4.04 12.83 0.39
CA ASN A 10 -3.94 14.18 0.94
C ASN A 10 -4.24 14.20 2.44
N PHE A 11 -5.23 13.44 2.90
CA PHE A 11 -5.53 13.29 4.32
C PHE A 11 -4.32 12.72 5.09
N ILE A 12 -3.66 11.70 4.57
CA ILE A 12 -2.43 11.16 5.18
C ILE A 12 -1.33 12.22 5.24
N ARG A 13 -1.19 13.07 4.21
CA ARG A 13 -0.22 14.17 4.22
C ARG A 13 -0.52 15.18 5.32
N GLU A 14 -1.79 15.55 5.50
CA GLU A 14 -2.22 16.44 6.58
C GLU A 14 -1.89 15.83 7.94
N ILE A 15 -2.19 14.55 8.16
CA ILE A 15 -1.82 13.84 9.38
C ILE A 15 -0.31 13.87 9.61
N LYS A 16 0.51 13.67 8.58
CA LYS A 16 1.98 13.74 8.70
C LYS A 16 2.54 15.14 8.93
N ILE A 17 1.82 16.18 8.54
CA ILE A 17 2.16 17.57 8.88
C ILE A 17 1.83 17.83 10.36
N ILE A 18 0.67 17.37 10.83
CA ILE A 18 0.21 17.54 12.21
C ILE A 18 1.07 16.72 13.18
N ASN A 19 1.31 15.45 12.86
CA ASN A 19 2.10 14.52 13.65
C ASN A 19 3.04 13.70 12.74
N PRO A 20 4.30 14.17 12.57
CA PRO A 20 5.33 13.45 11.81
C PRO A 20 5.58 12.01 12.28
N GLU A 21 5.39 11.76 13.59
CA GLU A 21 5.65 10.48 14.25
C GLU A 21 4.49 9.48 14.12
N ALA A 22 3.33 9.90 13.61
CA ALA A 22 2.18 9.02 13.40
C ALA A 22 2.52 7.89 12.42
N GLU A 23 2.42 6.63 12.82
CA GLU A 23 2.68 5.52 11.90
C GLU A 23 1.48 5.26 11.00
N ILE A 24 1.74 5.18 9.69
CA ILE A 24 0.71 4.96 8.67
C ILE A 24 0.97 3.62 8.02
N ILE A 25 0.02 2.70 8.15
CA ILE A 25 0.08 1.37 7.55
C ILE A 25 -1.05 1.25 6.54
N ILE A 26 -0.69 0.97 5.29
CA ILE A 26 -1.64 0.94 4.18
C ILE A 26 -1.99 -0.52 3.87
N TYR A 27 -3.25 -0.88 4.07
CA TYR A 27 -3.80 -2.16 3.69
C TYR A 27 -4.77 -1.99 2.53
N LEU A 28 -4.60 -2.82 1.50
CA LEU A 28 -5.64 -3.05 0.52
C LEU A 28 -6.60 -4.08 1.12
N TYR A 29 -7.88 -3.73 1.13
CA TYR A 29 -8.93 -4.61 1.62
C TYR A 29 -8.95 -5.92 0.82
N SER A 30 -8.92 -7.04 1.54
CA SER A 30 -9.16 -8.36 0.98
C SER A 30 -10.54 -8.79 1.46
N PRO A 31 -11.51 -8.97 0.57
CA PRO A 31 -12.86 -9.36 0.94
C PRO A 31 -12.87 -10.71 1.65
N VAL A 32 -13.72 -10.81 2.66
CA VAL A 32 -14.02 -12.03 3.40
C VAL A 32 -15.44 -12.46 3.02
N PRO A 33 -15.72 -13.76 2.83
CA PRO A 33 -17.05 -14.24 2.48
C PRO A 33 -17.99 -14.08 3.69
N THR A 34 -18.54 -12.88 3.86
CA THR A 34 -19.58 -12.59 4.85
C THR A 34 -20.91 -12.46 4.12
N GLU A 35 -21.51 -13.61 3.82
CA GLU A 35 -22.79 -13.70 3.12
C GLU A 35 -23.86 -12.84 3.82
N GLY A 36 -24.70 -12.17 3.03
CA GLY A 36 -25.74 -11.27 3.52
C GLY A 36 -25.26 -9.89 3.96
N SER A 37 -23.96 -9.59 3.90
CA SER A 37 -23.45 -8.23 4.11
C SER A 37 -23.55 -7.38 2.84
N GLU A 38 -23.75 -6.07 3.01
CA GLU A 38 -23.78 -5.11 1.89
C GLU A 38 -22.45 -5.13 1.10
N LEU A 39 -21.33 -5.24 1.81
CA LEU A 39 -19.99 -5.32 1.22
C LEU A 39 -19.80 -6.58 0.37
N TYR A 40 -20.37 -7.71 0.79
CA TYR A 40 -20.34 -8.94 0.01
C TYR A 40 -21.05 -8.75 -1.34
N GLN A 41 -22.25 -8.16 -1.32
CA GLN A 41 -23.01 -7.92 -2.55
C GLN A 41 -22.28 -6.96 -3.48
N GLN A 42 -21.74 -5.85 -2.97
CA GLN A 42 -20.98 -4.88 -3.76
C GLN A 42 -19.77 -5.50 -4.47
N ILE A 43 -19.10 -6.46 -3.82
CA ILE A 43 -17.91 -7.12 -4.33
C ILE A 43 -18.25 -8.17 -5.39
N VAL A 44 -19.36 -8.91 -5.18
CA VAL A 44 -19.92 -9.81 -6.19
C VAL A 44 -20.38 -9.02 -7.42
N ASP A 45 -21.08 -7.90 -7.24
CA ASP A 45 -21.52 -7.01 -8.32
C ASP A 45 -20.33 -6.39 -9.08
N ALA A 46 -19.20 -6.17 -8.39
CA ALA A 46 -17.95 -5.74 -8.99
C ALA A 46 -17.22 -6.86 -9.77
N GLY A 47 -17.77 -8.08 -9.81
CA GLY A 47 -17.25 -9.21 -10.57
C GLY A 47 -16.27 -10.10 -9.80
N PHE A 48 -16.22 -9.99 -8.48
CA PHE A 48 -15.46 -10.92 -7.64
C PHE A 48 -16.32 -12.15 -7.31
N SER A 49 -15.71 -13.32 -7.24
CA SER A 49 -16.41 -14.54 -6.84
C SER A 49 -15.57 -15.28 -5.81
N PHE A 50 -16.22 -15.70 -4.73
CA PHE A 50 -15.59 -16.54 -3.72
C PHE A 50 -15.61 -18.00 -4.16
N PRO A 51 -14.61 -18.80 -3.75
CA PRO A 51 -14.65 -20.25 -3.88
C PRO A 51 -15.89 -20.83 -3.20
N LEU A 52 -16.57 -21.76 -3.88
CA LEU A 52 -17.77 -22.44 -3.38
C LEU A 52 -17.46 -23.80 -2.78
N THR A 53 -16.36 -24.43 -3.21
CA THR A 53 -15.93 -25.77 -2.78
C THR A 53 -14.59 -25.74 -2.07
N LEU A 54 -14.32 -26.74 -1.22
CA LEU A 54 -13.06 -26.84 -0.47
C LEU A 54 -11.85 -26.92 -1.42
N GLU A 55 -12.02 -27.60 -2.55
CA GLU A 55 -11.02 -27.75 -3.60
C GLU A 55 -10.66 -26.41 -4.24
N GLU A 56 -11.65 -25.53 -4.46
CA GLU A 56 -11.42 -24.18 -4.97
C GLU A 56 -10.69 -23.29 -3.96
N TRP A 57 -10.93 -23.48 -2.65
CA TRP A 57 -10.22 -22.75 -1.58
C TRP A 57 -8.72 -23.07 -1.54
N ILE A 58 -8.30 -24.25 -2.00
CA ILE A 58 -6.89 -24.66 -2.05
C ILE A 58 -6.24 -24.43 -3.42
N GLU A 59 -6.94 -23.81 -4.37
CA GLU A 59 -6.35 -23.52 -5.67
C GLU A 59 -5.17 -22.52 -5.57
N PRO A 60 -4.12 -22.67 -6.40
CA PRO A 60 -3.01 -21.72 -6.46
C PRO A 60 -3.43 -20.28 -6.82
N SER A 61 -4.57 -20.13 -7.48
CA SER A 61 -5.18 -18.83 -7.83
C SER A 61 -5.60 -18.09 -6.55
N TRP A 62 -6.32 -18.79 -5.66
CA TRP A 62 -6.81 -18.30 -4.38
C TRP A 62 -5.69 -18.15 -3.35
N GLU A 63 -4.74 -19.08 -3.29
CA GLU A 63 -3.56 -18.96 -2.41
C GLU A 63 -2.78 -17.67 -2.68
N LYS A 64 -2.56 -17.32 -3.96
CA LYS A 64 -1.87 -16.07 -4.33
C LYS A 64 -2.66 -14.82 -3.97
N PHE A 65 -3.99 -14.92 -3.99
CA PHE A 65 -4.90 -13.86 -3.58
C PHE A 65 -4.86 -13.66 -2.06
N ASP A 66 -5.00 -14.74 -1.29
CA ASP A 66 -4.96 -14.73 0.19
C ASP A 66 -3.61 -14.24 0.72
N LEU A 67 -2.52 -14.68 0.08
CA LEU A 67 -1.15 -14.19 0.34
C LEU A 67 -0.94 -12.73 -0.12
N ARG A 68 -1.96 -12.07 -0.68
CA ARG A 68 -1.94 -10.67 -1.14
C ARG A 68 -0.84 -10.39 -2.18
N ARG A 69 -0.39 -11.42 -2.89
CA ARG A 69 0.66 -11.31 -3.93
C ARG A 69 0.08 -10.91 -5.27
N ASN A 70 -1.14 -11.35 -5.57
CA ASN A 70 -1.93 -10.91 -6.72
C ASN A 70 -3.34 -10.59 -6.26
N PRO A 71 -3.59 -9.38 -5.74
CA PRO A 71 -4.92 -8.99 -5.28
C PRO A 71 -5.83 -8.89 -6.50
N LEU A 72 -6.58 -9.97 -6.79
CA LEU A 72 -7.76 -10.01 -7.66
C LEU A 72 -8.79 -9.03 -7.12
N THR A 73 -8.53 -7.74 -7.32
CA THR A 73 -9.31 -6.61 -6.83
C THR A 73 -9.95 -5.97 -8.04
N PRO A 74 -11.04 -6.54 -8.58
CA PRO A 74 -11.64 -6.09 -9.84
C PRO A 74 -12.09 -4.61 -9.81
N TRP A 75 -12.31 -4.06 -8.62
CA TRP A 75 -12.59 -2.63 -8.42
C TRP A 75 -11.35 -1.73 -8.59
N LEU A 76 -10.12 -2.22 -8.39
CA LEU A 76 -8.86 -1.47 -8.48
C LEU A 76 -8.19 -1.63 -9.84
N LYS A 77 -8.10 -0.53 -10.60
CA LYS A 77 -7.32 -0.52 -11.86
C LYS A 77 -5.80 -0.51 -11.56
N PRO A 78 -4.94 -1.07 -12.44
CA PRO A 78 -3.49 -1.15 -12.18
C PRO A 78 -2.84 0.19 -11.82
N TYR A 79 -3.20 1.28 -12.52
CA TYR A 79 -2.65 2.61 -12.22
C TYR A 79 -3.03 3.14 -10.83
N MET A 80 -4.16 2.68 -10.27
CA MET A 80 -4.60 3.06 -8.92
C MET A 80 -3.69 2.38 -7.89
N VAL A 81 -3.42 1.09 -8.09
CA VAL A 81 -2.49 0.32 -7.25
C VAL A 81 -1.10 0.93 -7.32
N ASP A 82 -0.62 1.27 -8.51
CA ASP A 82 0.66 1.96 -8.70
C ASP A 82 0.70 3.29 -7.96
N THR A 83 -0.38 4.07 -7.98
CA THR A 83 -0.48 5.35 -7.26
C THR A 83 -0.31 5.13 -5.76
N ILE A 84 -1.02 4.16 -5.18
CA ILE A 84 -0.95 3.81 -3.75
C ILE A 84 0.46 3.34 -3.37
N GLN A 85 1.02 2.37 -4.11
CA GLN A 85 2.33 1.79 -3.82
C GLN A 85 3.46 2.82 -3.96
N ASN A 86 3.37 3.69 -4.98
CA ASN A 86 4.38 4.71 -5.17
C ASN A 86 4.27 5.81 -4.10
N PHE A 87 3.06 6.19 -3.68
CA PHE A 87 2.85 7.06 -2.53
C PHE A 87 3.44 6.44 -1.26
N GLU A 88 3.12 5.18 -0.97
CA GLU A 88 3.66 4.44 0.18
C GLU A 88 5.20 4.40 0.16
N THR A 89 5.79 4.23 -1.02
CA THR A 89 7.26 4.25 -1.18
C THR A 89 7.84 5.61 -0.76
N VAL A 90 7.25 6.71 -1.24
CA VAL A 90 7.69 8.08 -0.89
C VAL A 90 7.45 8.38 0.58
N LEU A 91 6.29 7.97 1.11
CA LEU A 91 5.92 8.13 2.52
C LEU A 91 6.95 7.43 3.42
N ASN A 92 7.26 6.17 3.15
CA ASN A 92 8.25 5.39 3.89
C ASN A 92 9.66 5.96 3.79
N GLY A 93 10.04 6.54 2.65
CA GLY A 93 11.34 7.20 2.54
C GLY A 93 11.42 8.51 3.34
N CYS A 94 10.33 9.27 3.41
CA CYS A 94 10.25 10.52 4.16
C CYS A 94 10.07 10.27 5.68
N TYR A 95 9.32 9.23 6.03
CA TYR A 95 9.02 8.82 7.39
C TYR A 95 9.26 7.30 7.53
N PRO A 96 10.53 6.86 7.64
CA PRO A 96 10.84 5.44 7.80
C PRO A 96 10.16 4.85 9.05
N THR A 97 9.59 3.65 8.89
CA THR A 97 8.89 2.94 9.98
C THR A 97 9.79 2.69 11.18
N VAL A 98 9.20 2.72 12.37
CA VAL A 98 9.85 2.34 13.62
C VAL A 98 10.19 0.84 13.66
N SER A 99 9.49 0.02 12.87
CA SER A 99 9.73 -1.43 12.77
C SER A 99 11.03 -1.76 12.03
N ASP A 100 11.65 -0.81 11.32
CA ASP A 100 12.90 -1.02 10.59
C ASP A 100 14.11 -0.50 11.36
N PHE A 101 14.86 -1.43 11.95
CA PHE A 101 16.10 -1.13 12.66
C PHE A 101 17.32 -0.90 11.75
N ARG A 102 17.21 -1.14 10.43
CA ARG A 102 18.33 -1.07 9.46
C ARG A 102 18.58 0.34 8.93
N ILE A 103 17.55 1.17 8.85
CA ILE A 103 17.64 2.55 8.38
C ILE A 103 17.93 3.50 9.55
N LYS A 104 19.21 3.76 9.79
CA LYS A 104 19.70 4.66 10.85
C LYS A 104 20.80 5.60 10.32
N GLY A 105 21.04 6.69 11.05
CA GLY A 105 22.12 7.65 10.74
C GLY A 105 22.02 8.24 9.33
N TYR A 106 23.12 8.20 8.59
CA TYR A 106 23.22 8.79 7.24
C TYR A 106 22.20 8.20 6.25
N LYS A 107 21.86 6.90 6.36
CA LYS A 107 20.86 6.26 5.47
C LYS A 107 19.50 6.91 5.61
N LYS A 108 19.07 7.15 6.86
CA LYS A 108 17.81 7.83 7.18
C LYS A 108 17.82 9.26 6.64
N TRP A 109 18.94 9.96 6.78
CA TRP A 109 19.08 11.33 6.27
C TRP A 109 18.97 11.39 4.74
N ILE A 110 19.68 10.53 4.01
CA ILE A 110 19.62 10.47 2.54
C ILE A 110 18.19 10.16 2.07
N LEU A 111 17.55 9.14 2.66
CA LEU A 111 16.15 8.79 2.31
C LEU A 111 15.20 9.96 2.54
N LYS A 112 15.32 10.65 3.69
CA LYS A 112 14.51 11.82 4.00
C LYS A 112 14.71 12.96 3.02
N MET A 113 15.95 13.23 2.60
CA MET A 113 16.23 14.31 1.64
C MET A 113 15.61 14.02 0.27
N VAL A 114 15.84 12.82 -0.27
CA VAL A 114 15.32 12.41 -1.59
C VAL A 114 13.79 12.35 -1.58
N SER A 115 13.22 11.73 -0.54
CA SER A 115 11.77 11.51 -0.45
C SER A 115 11.02 12.76 -0.01
N GLY A 116 11.63 13.59 0.83
CA GLY A 116 11.03 14.83 1.34
C GLY A 116 10.71 15.83 0.25
N TYR A 117 11.57 15.95 -0.78
CA TYR A 117 11.28 16.78 -1.95
C TYR A 117 10.00 16.34 -2.65
N ARG A 118 9.86 15.03 -2.91
CA ARG A 118 8.67 14.44 -3.54
C ARG A 118 7.43 14.59 -2.68
N PHE A 119 7.56 14.33 -1.37
CA PHE A 119 6.46 14.43 -0.42
C PHE A 119 5.91 15.86 -0.32
N LYS A 120 6.80 16.86 -0.29
CA LYS A 120 6.43 18.28 -0.25
C LYS A 120 5.68 18.72 -1.50
N HIS A 121 6.15 18.32 -2.69
CA HIS A 121 5.54 18.71 -3.98
C HIS A 121 4.37 17.81 -4.42
N GLY A 122 4.07 16.73 -3.69
CA GLY A 122 3.03 15.77 -4.06
C GLY A 122 3.38 14.90 -5.28
N TRP A 123 4.68 14.67 -5.53
CA TRP A 123 5.16 13.95 -6.71
C TRP A 123 5.43 12.48 -6.43
N TYR A 124 4.41 11.66 -6.63
CA TYR A 124 4.46 10.22 -6.34
C TYR A 124 4.72 9.34 -7.55
N LYS A 125 4.72 9.86 -8.78
CA LYS A 125 4.97 9.01 -9.95
C LYS A 125 6.42 8.54 -10.00
N PHE A 126 6.62 7.24 -10.28
CA PHE A 126 7.92 6.63 -10.56
C PHE A 126 9.05 6.97 -9.54
N PRO A 127 8.92 6.58 -8.26
CA PRO A 127 9.94 6.84 -7.23
C PRO A 127 11.09 5.82 -7.29
N TYR A 128 11.68 5.63 -8.47
CA TYR A 128 12.67 4.58 -8.71
C TYR A 128 13.92 4.70 -7.84
N GLU A 129 14.40 5.92 -7.60
CA GLU A 129 15.53 6.18 -6.73
C GLU A 129 15.26 5.71 -5.29
N ILE A 130 14.03 5.92 -4.78
CA ILE A 130 13.65 5.49 -3.43
C ILE A 130 13.48 3.97 -3.41
N LYS A 131 12.88 3.37 -4.45
CA LYS A 131 12.79 1.91 -4.61
C LYS A 131 14.17 1.26 -4.62
N VAL A 132 15.14 1.87 -5.30
CA VAL A 132 16.53 1.40 -5.32
C VAL A 132 17.18 1.51 -3.94
N LEU A 133 17.02 2.64 -3.23
CA LEU A 133 17.54 2.79 -1.86
C LEU A 133 16.92 1.76 -0.90
N HIS A 134 15.61 1.55 -0.96
CA HIS A 134 14.94 0.51 -0.19
C HIS A 134 15.47 -0.89 -0.52
N LYS A 135 15.73 -1.18 -1.80
CA LYS A 135 16.28 -2.48 -2.24
C LYS A 135 17.72 -2.68 -1.76
N ILE A 136 18.60 -1.69 -1.92
CA ILE A 136 20.02 -1.77 -1.52
C ILE A 136 20.14 -1.93 0.00
N TRP A 137 19.33 -1.18 0.75
CA TRP A 137 19.40 -1.21 2.22
C TRP A 137 18.47 -2.24 2.86
N LYS A 138 17.77 -3.05 2.05
CA LYS A 138 16.83 -4.08 2.50
C LYS A 138 15.83 -3.52 3.52
N TYR A 139 15.20 -2.39 3.15
CA TYR A 139 14.19 -1.72 3.97
C TYR A 139 13.07 -2.68 4.35
N ARG A 140 12.63 -2.63 5.60
CA ARG A 140 11.49 -3.41 6.09
C ARG A 140 10.24 -2.54 6.13
N GLN A 141 9.18 -2.99 5.47
CA GLN A 141 7.88 -2.33 5.51
C GLN A 141 7.11 -2.75 6.77
N PRO A 142 6.29 -1.88 7.37
CA PRO A 142 5.54 -2.21 8.59
C PRO A 142 4.51 -3.34 8.39
N ARG A 143 4.07 -3.56 7.14
CA ARG A 143 3.11 -4.62 6.80
C ARG A 143 3.70 -6.05 6.84
N ASN A 144 5.04 -6.21 6.85
CA ASN A 144 5.74 -7.52 6.73
C ASN A 144 6.98 -7.65 7.65
#